data_AF-A0A0C3E4Y8-F1
#
_entry.id   AF-A0A0C3E4Y8-F1
#
_cell.length_a   1.000
_cell.length_b   1.000
_cell.length_c   1.000
_cell.angle_alpha   90.00
_cell.angle_beta   90.00
_cell.angle_gamma   90.00
#
_symmetry.space_group_name_H-M   'P 1'
#
loop_
_entity.id
_entity.type
_entity.pdbx_description
1 polymer ?
#
loop_
_entity_poly.entity_id
_entity_poly.type
_entity_poly.pdbx_seq_one_letter_code
_entity_poly.pdbx_strand_id
1 'polypeptide(L)'
;MTVQANNDHGKSWVLKDEFRLKKKGVGRGLHQSSVICSTVGHLVDAGVTMEYGKNYEGHWTGEHFVNQLRNKIIPEFERAHGPGYQALFLIDNSQGHSAYAEDALVVSRMNVKPGGKQAHMRNGWYISNGEKFTQSMVYPHDHADHPNAPKGIKAYLRDHCDYTFDTLKANLPIALASVPIRSIRLWEHWMFRWMEAYRSGLDTRNAQLQVKQFSSRHYKSHRKVPEGLASTFDSVV
;
A
#
# COMPACT_ATOMS: atom_id res chain seq x y z
N MET A 1 -2.11 -11.81 -11.55
CA MET A 1 -2.76 -11.60 -12.87
C MET A 1 -4.25 -11.82 -12.73
N THR A 2 -5.10 -11.04 -13.40
CA THR A 2 -6.56 -11.28 -13.41
C THR A 2 -7.03 -11.60 -14.83
N VAL A 3 -7.83 -12.66 -14.98
CA VAL A 3 -8.45 -13.07 -16.26
C VAL A 3 -9.96 -13.12 -16.08
N GLN A 4 -10.71 -12.49 -16.99
CA GLN A 4 -12.17 -12.46 -16.95
C GLN A 4 -12.75 -13.44 -17.97
N ALA A 5 -13.80 -14.16 -17.58
CA ALA A 5 -14.50 -15.08 -18.49
C ALA A 5 -15.33 -14.33 -19.55
N ASN A 6 -15.75 -13.08 -19.29
CA ASN A 6 -16.59 -12.27 -20.18
C ASN A 6 -17.87 -12.99 -20.68
N ASN A 7 -18.40 -13.91 -19.88
CA ASN A 7 -19.54 -14.77 -20.16
C ASN A 7 -20.91 -14.06 -20.06
N ASP A 8 -20.96 -12.74 -20.24
CA ASP A 8 -22.23 -12.01 -20.33
C ASP A 8 -23.03 -12.48 -21.55
N HIS A 9 -24.24 -13.00 -21.29
CA HIS A 9 -25.21 -13.47 -22.28
C HIS A 9 -26.15 -12.37 -22.79
N GLY A 10 -26.01 -11.13 -22.28
CA GLY A 10 -26.83 -10.00 -22.69
C GLY A 10 -26.66 -9.68 -24.18
N LYS A 11 -27.78 -9.69 -24.92
CA LYS A 11 -27.85 -9.21 -26.29
C LYS A 11 -27.93 -7.67 -26.31
N SER A 12 -27.39 -7.06 -27.36
CA SER A 12 -27.52 -5.63 -27.61
C SER A 12 -27.65 -5.38 -29.10
N TRP A 13 -28.42 -4.36 -29.46
CA TRP A 13 -28.43 -3.82 -30.80
C TRP A 13 -27.23 -2.88 -30.95
N VAL A 14 -26.40 -3.11 -31.97
CA VAL A 14 -25.25 -2.29 -32.33
C VAL A 14 -25.32 -2.02 -33.83
N LEU A 15 -24.75 -0.91 -34.29
CA LEU A 15 -24.70 -0.62 -35.72
C LEU A 15 -23.83 -1.66 -36.44
N LYS A 16 -23.99 -1.74 -37.77
CA LYS A 16 -23.14 -2.59 -38.60
C LYS A 16 -21.67 -2.20 -38.37
N ASP A 17 -20.83 -3.21 -38.16
CA ASP A 17 -19.39 -3.10 -37.87
C ASP A 17 -19.04 -2.53 -36.48
N GLU A 18 -20.01 -2.41 -35.57
CA GLU A 18 -19.77 -2.06 -34.17
C GLU A 18 -19.84 -3.29 -33.24
N PHE A 19 -19.10 -3.22 -32.13
CA PHE A 19 -19.13 -4.24 -31.08
C PHE A 19 -19.63 -3.67 -29.77
N ARG A 20 -20.44 -4.44 -29.05
CA ARG A 20 -20.87 -4.10 -27.69
C ARG A 20 -19.65 -4.11 -26.76
N LEU A 21 -19.26 -2.94 -26.26
CA LEU A 21 -18.32 -2.84 -25.15
C LEU A 21 -18.94 -3.47 -23.89
N LYS A 22 -18.48 -4.67 -23.53
CA LYS A 22 -18.92 -5.35 -22.31
C LYS A 22 -18.42 -4.56 -21.09
N LYS A 23 -19.30 -4.34 -20.10
CA LYS A 23 -18.91 -3.69 -18.85
C LYS A 23 -17.90 -4.58 -18.12
N LYS A 24 -16.77 -3.99 -17.70
CA LYS A 24 -15.65 -4.66 -17.00
C LYS A 24 -16.01 -5.30 -15.64
N GLY A 25 -17.25 -5.16 -15.15
CA GLY A 25 -17.64 -5.47 -13.78
C GLY A 25 -18.76 -6.50 -13.59
N VAL A 26 -19.29 -7.11 -14.66
CA VAL A 26 -20.48 -7.99 -14.56
C VAL A 26 -20.14 -9.48 -14.54
N GLY A 27 -18.86 -9.85 -14.64
CA GLY A 27 -18.43 -11.24 -14.83
C GLY A 27 -17.60 -11.81 -13.69
N ARG A 28 -17.52 -13.15 -13.67
CA ARG A 28 -16.58 -13.94 -12.86
C ARG A 28 -15.19 -13.86 -13.49
N GLY A 29 -14.15 -13.88 -12.66
CA GLY A 29 -12.78 -13.96 -13.13
C GLY A 29 -11.88 -14.71 -12.16
N LEU A 30 -10.70 -15.07 -12.64
CA LEU A 30 -9.65 -15.71 -11.86
C LEU A 30 -8.53 -14.71 -11.60
N HIS A 31 -8.16 -14.55 -10.35
CA HIS A 31 -6.90 -13.97 -9.94
C HIS A 31 -5.88 -15.10 -9.80
N GLN A 32 -4.85 -15.09 -10.65
CA GLN A 32 -3.71 -16.00 -10.57
C GLN A 32 -2.48 -15.27 -10.04
N SER A 33 -1.95 -15.71 -8.91
CA SER A 33 -0.62 -15.34 -8.44
C SER A 33 0.34 -16.52 -8.68
N SER A 34 1.40 -16.31 -9.45
CA SER A 34 2.39 -17.33 -9.82
C SER A 34 3.79 -16.75 -9.76
N VAL A 35 4.79 -17.61 -9.56
CA VAL A 35 6.21 -17.21 -9.49
C VAL A 35 7.00 -17.94 -10.58
N ILE A 36 7.87 -17.19 -11.26
CA ILE A 36 8.82 -17.73 -12.22
C ILE A 36 10.21 -17.55 -11.62
N CYS A 37 10.96 -18.63 -11.55
CA CYS A 37 12.36 -18.64 -11.15
C CYS A 37 13.25 -18.67 -12.40
N SER A 38 14.35 -17.92 -12.40
CA SER A 38 15.25 -17.83 -13.56
C SER A 38 16.03 -19.12 -13.85
N THR A 39 16.16 -20.00 -12.87
CA THR A 39 16.95 -21.24 -12.96
C THR A 39 16.10 -22.45 -13.32
N VAL A 40 14.85 -22.51 -12.84
CA VAL A 40 13.97 -23.69 -12.97
C VAL A 40 12.64 -23.39 -13.66
N GLY A 41 12.42 -22.15 -14.08
CA GLY A 41 11.19 -21.75 -14.78
C GLY A 41 10.00 -21.55 -13.86
N HIS A 42 8.81 -21.95 -14.30
CA HIS A 42 7.57 -21.71 -13.55
C HIS A 42 7.46 -22.64 -12.33
N LEU A 43 7.35 -22.04 -11.15
CA LEU A 43 7.12 -22.76 -9.90
C LEU A 43 5.60 -23.01 -9.74
N VAL A 44 5.12 -24.10 -10.33
CA VAL A 44 3.67 -24.39 -10.43
C VAL A 44 3.01 -24.50 -9.05
N ASP A 45 3.64 -25.23 -8.13
CA ASP A 45 3.10 -25.46 -6.77
C ASP A 45 3.15 -24.19 -5.90
N ALA A 46 3.98 -23.21 -6.28
CA ALA A 46 4.00 -21.89 -5.66
C ALA A 46 2.75 -21.05 -6.00
N GLY A 47 1.98 -21.45 -7.02
CA GLY A 47 0.83 -20.74 -7.52
C GLY A 47 -0.38 -20.72 -6.58
N VAL A 48 -1.17 -19.64 -6.67
CA VAL A 48 -2.48 -19.50 -6.03
C VAL A 48 -3.46 -18.93 -7.04
N THR A 49 -4.61 -19.59 -7.16
CA THR A 49 -5.75 -19.13 -7.95
C THR A 49 -6.87 -18.76 -6.99
N MET A 50 -7.53 -17.63 -7.25
CA MET A 50 -8.68 -17.16 -6.47
C MET A 50 -9.77 -16.65 -7.41
N GLU A 51 -11.03 -16.93 -7.11
CA GLU A 51 -12.17 -16.45 -7.88
C GLU A 51 -12.64 -15.08 -7.38
N TYR A 52 -12.62 -14.06 -8.24
CA TYR A 52 -13.10 -12.74 -7.88
C TYR A 52 -14.42 -12.38 -8.56
N GLY A 53 -15.25 -11.61 -7.86
CA GLY A 53 -16.57 -11.16 -8.30
C GLY A 53 -17.50 -10.93 -7.11
N LYS A 54 -18.67 -10.32 -7.35
CA LYS A 54 -19.72 -10.17 -6.33
C LYS A 54 -20.15 -11.56 -5.86
N ASN A 55 -20.07 -11.84 -4.56
CA ASN A 55 -20.37 -13.13 -3.90
C ASN A 55 -19.33 -14.27 -4.10
N TYR A 56 -18.08 -13.94 -4.44
CA TYR A 56 -16.98 -14.91 -4.51
C TYR A 56 -15.90 -14.61 -3.46
N GLU A 57 -14.67 -15.09 -3.66
CA GLU A 57 -13.54 -15.02 -2.70
C GLU A 57 -12.97 -13.60 -2.52
N GLY A 58 -13.59 -12.59 -3.14
CA GLY A 58 -13.27 -11.19 -2.91
C GLY A 58 -12.10 -10.70 -3.77
N HIS A 59 -11.18 -9.96 -3.13
CA HIS A 59 -10.05 -9.31 -3.80
C HIS A 59 -8.74 -9.72 -3.14
N TRP A 60 -7.66 -9.68 -3.92
CA TRP A 60 -6.34 -10.06 -3.45
C TRP A 60 -5.84 -9.05 -2.41
N THR A 61 -5.39 -9.53 -1.26
CA THR A 61 -4.91 -8.67 -0.15
C THR A 61 -3.45 -8.98 0.20
N GLY A 62 -2.85 -8.09 0.99
CA GLY A 62 -1.52 -8.30 1.58
C GLY A 62 -1.38 -9.63 2.31
N GLU A 63 -2.43 -10.05 3.01
CA GLU A 63 -2.46 -11.31 3.76
C GLU A 63 -2.36 -12.53 2.85
N HIS A 64 -3.09 -12.52 1.72
CA HIS A 64 -3.00 -13.59 0.72
C HIS A 64 -1.58 -13.73 0.18
N PHE A 65 -0.91 -12.60 -0.10
CA PHE A 65 0.46 -12.60 -0.57
C PHE A 65 1.45 -13.10 0.48
N VAL A 66 1.35 -12.65 1.74
CA VAL A 66 2.20 -13.12 2.83
C VAL A 66 2.03 -14.63 3.05
N ASN A 67 0.79 -15.12 3.01
CA ASN A 67 0.49 -16.55 3.13
C ASN A 67 1.07 -17.36 1.96
N GLN A 68 0.92 -16.86 0.72
CA GLN A 68 1.53 -17.51 -0.44
C GLN A 68 3.06 -17.52 -0.34
N LEU A 69 3.67 -16.40 0.06
CA LEU A 69 5.12 -16.26 0.19
C LEU A 69 5.68 -17.28 1.18
N ARG A 70 5.09 -17.32 2.39
CA ARG A 70 5.54 -18.18 3.48
C ARG A 70 5.29 -19.66 3.22
N ASN A 71 4.09 -20.00 2.74
CA ASN A 71 3.63 -21.40 2.73
C ASN A 71 3.84 -22.09 1.39
N LYS A 72 4.12 -21.34 0.32
CA LYS A 72 4.27 -21.91 -1.03
C LYS A 72 5.55 -21.47 -1.72
N ILE A 73 5.79 -20.16 -1.85
CA ILE A 73 6.91 -19.66 -2.67
C ILE A 73 8.27 -20.02 -2.07
N ILE A 74 8.47 -19.76 -0.77
CA ILE A 74 9.74 -20.07 -0.09
C ILE A 74 9.99 -21.59 -0.06
N PRO A 75 9.04 -22.45 0.38
CA PRO A 75 9.24 -23.89 0.36
C PRO A 75 9.54 -24.45 -1.02
N GLU A 76 8.88 -23.93 -2.05
CA GLU A 76 9.11 -24.36 -3.44
C GLU A 76 10.51 -23.98 -3.93
N PHE A 77 10.97 -22.78 -3.60
CA PHE A 77 12.32 -22.33 -3.91
C PHE A 77 13.37 -23.21 -3.22
N GLU A 78 13.19 -23.47 -1.91
CA GLU A 78 14.09 -24.31 -1.12
C GLU A 78 14.13 -25.75 -1.64
N ARG A 79 12.98 -26.31 -2.04
CA ARG A 79 12.90 -27.64 -2.66
C ARG A 79 13.63 -27.70 -3.99
N ALA A 80 13.52 -26.65 -4.81
CA ALA A 80 14.13 -26.62 -6.13
C ALA A 80 15.65 -26.40 -6.11
N HIS A 81 16.20 -25.77 -5.07
CA HIS A 81 17.62 -25.35 -5.04
C HIS A 81 18.45 -26.02 -3.94
N GLY A 82 17.83 -26.40 -2.81
CA GLY A 82 18.54 -26.86 -1.62
C GLY A 82 19.28 -25.74 -0.88
N PRO A 83 20.12 -26.10 0.11
CA PRO A 83 20.85 -25.14 0.93
C PRO A 83 21.94 -24.38 0.15
N GLY A 84 22.28 -23.17 0.61
CA GLY A 84 23.38 -22.36 0.05
C GLY A 84 22.96 -21.34 -1.01
N TYR A 85 21.68 -21.30 -1.38
CA TYR A 85 21.13 -20.30 -2.31
C TYR A 85 20.40 -19.18 -1.58
N GLN A 86 20.53 -17.96 -2.11
CA GLN A 86 19.77 -16.80 -1.65
C GLN A 86 18.77 -16.37 -2.73
N ALA A 87 17.50 -16.25 -2.37
CA ALA A 87 16.46 -15.76 -3.27
C ALA A 87 16.45 -14.22 -3.35
N LEU A 88 16.33 -13.68 -4.56
CA LEU A 88 15.97 -12.28 -4.81
C LEU A 88 14.56 -12.23 -5.40
N PHE A 89 13.62 -11.64 -4.66
CA PHE A 89 12.24 -11.46 -5.14
C PHE A 89 12.09 -10.14 -5.89
N LEU A 90 11.71 -10.23 -7.16
CA LEU A 90 11.39 -9.07 -8.01
C LEU A 90 9.88 -8.98 -8.18
N ILE A 91 9.26 -8.08 -7.43
CA ILE A 91 7.80 -7.95 -7.32
C ILE A 91 7.41 -6.49 -7.51
N ASP A 92 6.25 -6.23 -8.09
CA ASP A 92 5.74 -4.87 -8.23
C ASP A 92 5.25 -4.26 -6.92
N ASN A 93 5.21 -2.93 -6.86
CA ASN A 93 4.70 -2.20 -5.70
C ASN A 93 3.17 -2.07 -5.72
N SER A 94 2.48 -3.21 -5.76
CA SER A 94 1.02 -3.24 -5.63
C SER A 94 0.61 -3.14 -4.16
N GLN A 95 -0.59 -2.63 -3.89
CA GLN A 95 -1.11 -2.56 -2.52
C GLN A 95 -1.19 -3.95 -1.85
N GLY A 96 -1.43 -5.01 -2.65
CA GLY A 96 -1.42 -6.39 -2.18
C GLY A 96 -0.03 -6.92 -1.81
N HIS A 97 1.05 -6.17 -2.10
CA HIS A 97 2.41 -6.50 -1.68
C HIS A 97 2.89 -5.61 -0.53
N SER A 98 2.17 -4.54 -0.21
CA SER A 98 2.46 -3.61 0.89
C SER A 98 1.75 -4.03 2.19
N ALA A 99 1.87 -5.30 2.57
CA ALA A 99 1.30 -5.80 3.82
C ALA A 99 2.03 -5.20 5.03
N TYR A 100 1.27 -4.68 5.99
CA TYR A 100 1.81 -4.36 7.31
C TYR A 100 1.70 -5.61 8.20
N ALA A 101 2.68 -5.79 9.08
CA ALA A 101 2.56 -6.78 10.16
C ALA A 101 1.28 -6.53 10.99
N GLU A 102 0.74 -7.59 11.58
CA GLU A 102 -0.53 -7.56 12.33
C GLU A 102 -0.51 -6.55 13.48
N ASP A 103 0.62 -6.47 14.17
CA ASP A 103 0.91 -5.59 15.30
C ASP A 103 1.56 -4.26 14.87
N ALA A 104 1.61 -3.93 13.58
CA ALA A 104 2.25 -2.69 13.12
C ALA A 104 1.51 -1.44 13.65
N LEU A 105 2.30 -0.42 14.00
CA LEU A 105 1.81 0.90 14.36
C LEU A 105 1.20 1.59 13.13
N VAL A 106 -0.11 1.51 12.99
CA VAL A 106 -0.85 2.09 11.86
C VAL A 106 -1.99 2.93 12.39
N VAL A 107 -1.81 4.26 12.43
CA VAL A 107 -2.77 5.20 13.02
C VAL A 107 -4.18 5.06 12.41
N SER A 108 -4.28 4.78 11.11
CA SER A 108 -5.58 4.58 10.44
C SER A 108 -6.34 3.33 10.90
N ARG A 109 -5.69 2.41 11.64
CA ARG A 109 -6.29 1.24 12.28
C ARG A 109 -6.56 1.45 13.78
N MET A 110 -6.33 2.66 14.31
CA MET A 110 -6.62 2.98 15.71
C MET A 110 -7.99 3.62 15.86
N ASN A 111 -8.70 3.24 16.92
CA ASN A 111 -9.91 3.92 17.36
C ASN A 111 -9.56 5.23 18.08
N VAL A 112 -10.50 6.16 18.13
CA VAL A 112 -10.34 7.38 18.93
C VAL A 112 -10.37 7.06 20.43
N LYS A 113 -11.26 6.14 20.83
CA LYS A 113 -11.42 5.65 22.21
C LYS A 113 -10.74 4.27 22.37
N PRO A 114 -10.36 3.88 23.59
CA PRO A 114 -9.83 2.55 23.87
C PRO A 114 -10.76 1.40 23.46
N GLY A 115 -10.14 0.25 23.16
CA GLY A 115 -10.86 -1.00 22.93
C GLY A 115 -11.65 -1.04 21.61
N GLY A 116 -12.72 -1.85 21.60
CA GLY A 116 -13.51 -2.12 20.41
C GLY A 116 -12.78 -3.00 19.39
N LYS A 117 -13.24 -2.98 18.13
CA LYS A 117 -12.59 -3.68 17.02
C LYS A 117 -11.34 -2.91 16.54
N GLN A 118 -10.30 -2.89 17.36
CA GLN A 118 -8.99 -2.30 17.05
C GLN A 118 -7.90 -3.37 17.15
N ALA A 119 -6.89 -3.28 16.28
CA ALA A 119 -5.72 -4.16 16.33
C ALA A 119 -4.85 -3.87 17.57
N HIS A 120 -4.30 -4.93 18.17
CA HIS A 120 -3.28 -4.81 19.22
C HIS A 120 -1.93 -4.50 18.56
N MET A 121 -1.57 -3.22 18.55
CA MET A 121 -0.32 -2.76 17.97
C MET A 121 0.84 -2.89 18.97
N ARG A 122 2.04 -3.10 18.46
CA ARG A 122 3.27 -3.11 19.25
C ARG A 122 3.56 -1.74 19.86
N ASN A 123 4.39 -1.75 20.88
CA ASN A 123 4.82 -0.52 21.55
C ASN A 123 5.56 0.41 20.58
N GLY A 124 5.22 1.69 20.67
CA GLY A 124 6.01 2.77 20.07
C GLY A 124 7.25 3.06 20.90
N TRP A 125 8.08 3.97 20.40
CA TRP A 125 9.17 4.55 21.15
C TRP A 125 9.50 5.94 20.64
N TYR A 126 10.02 6.78 21.52
CA TYR A 126 10.57 8.09 21.18
C TYR A 126 11.88 8.31 21.93
N ILE A 127 12.68 9.26 21.48
CA ILE A 127 13.91 9.66 22.17
C ILE A 127 13.67 11.02 22.82
N SER A 128 13.99 11.14 24.10
CA SER A 128 13.98 12.40 24.83
C SER A 128 15.29 12.53 25.60
N ASN A 129 15.97 13.66 25.49
CA ASN A 129 17.28 13.90 26.12
C ASN A 129 18.32 12.80 25.86
N GLY A 130 18.29 12.19 24.67
CA GLY A 130 19.20 11.09 24.29
C GLY A 130 18.81 9.71 24.81
N GLU A 131 17.75 9.60 25.63
CA GLU A 131 17.25 8.35 26.17
C GLU A 131 16.01 7.87 25.40
N LYS A 132 15.93 6.55 25.15
CA LYS A 132 14.82 5.92 24.43
C LYS A 132 13.72 5.51 25.41
N PHE A 133 12.55 6.11 25.27
CA PHE A 133 11.37 5.80 26.06
C PHE A 133 10.44 4.87 25.26
N THR A 134 10.06 3.75 25.86
CA THR A 134 9.08 2.82 25.28
C THR A 134 7.67 3.28 25.62
N GLN A 135 6.80 3.25 24.62
CA GLN A 135 5.45 3.76 24.72
C GLN A 135 4.44 2.63 24.50
N SER A 136 3.77 2.21 25.57
CA SER A 136 2.80 1.11 25.49
C SER A 136 1.55 1.52 24.71
N MET A 137 1.15 0.68 23.76
CA MET A 137 -0.08 0.83 22.97
C MET A 137 -1.25 0.03 23.52
N VAL A 138 -1.04 -0.74 24.59
CA VAL A 138 -2.05 -1.57 25.26
C VAL A 138 -2.05 -1.22 26.75
N TYR A 139 -3.25 -1.14 27.33
CA TYR A 139 -3.37 -0.96 28.78
C TYR A 139 -2.92 -2.21 29.54
N PRO A 140 -2.36 -2.06 30.74
CA PRO A 140 -1.95 -3.21 31.54
C PRO A 140 -3.17 -4.02 32.01
N HIS A 141 -2.93 -5.26 32.40
CA HIS A 141 -3.97 -6.22 32.78
C HIS A 141 -4.80 -5.79 34.01
N ASP A 142 -4.25 -4.94 34.86
CA ASP A 142 -4.80 -4.41 36.10
C ASP A 142 -5.43 -3.02 35.94
N HIS A 143 -5.54 -2.51 34.70
CA HIS A 143 -6.14 -1.21 34.45
C HIS A 143 -7.62 -1.20 34.83
N ALA A 144 -8.03 -0.28 35.71
CA ALA A 144 -9.37 -0.21 36.30
C ALA A 144 -10.52 -0.31 35.27
N ASP A 145 -10.46 0.47 34.20
CA ASP A 145 -11.57 0.57 33.23
C ASP A 145 -11.35 -0.22 31.93
N HIS A 146 -10.11 -0.59 31.62
CA HIS A 146 -9.68 -1.00 30.27
C HIS A 146 -8.59 -2.09 30.31
N PRO A 147 -8.76 -3.16 31.12
CA PRO A 147 -7.72 -4.17 31.29
C PRO A 147 -7.39 -4.83 29.95
N ASN A 148 -6.10 -4.85 29.58
CA ASN A 148 -5.58 -5.38 28.31
C ASN A 148 -6.16 -4.77 27.03
N ALA A 149 -6.92 -3.67 27.10
CA ALA A 149 -7.51 -3.08 25.90
C ALA A 149 -6.46 -2.29 25.09
N PRO A 150 -6.53 -2.28 23.75
CA PRO A 150 -5.69 -1.40 22.95
C PRO A 150 -6.06 0.06 23.22
N LYS A 151 -5.04 0.92 23.36
CA LYS A 151 -5.23 2.36 23.56
C LYS A 151 -5.76 3.00 22.28
N GLY A 152 -6.77 3.86 22.45
CA GLY A 152 -7.20 4.75 21.38
C GLY A 152 -6.29 5.97 21.24
N ILE A 153 -6.43 6.69 20.13
CA ILE A 153 -5.65 7.91 19.84
C ILE A 153 -5.76 8.93 20.99
N LYS A 154 -6.94 9.09 21.59
CA LYS A 154 -7.13 10.06 22.67
C LYS A 154 -6.41 9.68 23.97
N ALA A 155 -6.39 8.40 24.31
CA ALA A 155 -5.68 7.90 25.48
C ALA A 155 -4.17 8.11 25.32
N TYR A 156 -3.65 7.75 24.15
CA TYR A 156 -2.26 8.01 23.80
C TYR A 156 -1.87 9.48 23.98
N LEU A 157 -2.68 10.38 23.42
CA LEU A 157 -2.39 11.82 23.50
C LEU A 157 -2.48 12.34 24.94
N ARG A 158 -3.34 11.77 25.80
CA ARG A 158 -3.41 12.14 27.23
C ARG A 158 -2.22 11.69 28.05
N ASP A 159 -1.68 10.51 27.74
CA ASP A 159 -0.54 9.98 28.47
C ASP A 159 0.76 10.72 28.13
N HIS A 160 0.80 11.43 26.99
CA HIS A 160 2.04 12.01 26.45
C HIS A 160 1.92 13.49 26.06
N CYS A 161 0.74 14.08 26.24
CA CYS A 161 0.52 15.51 26.11
C CYS A 161 -0.25 15.97 27.35
N ASP A 162 0.29 16.98 28.03
CA ASP A 162 -0.38 17.67 29.13
C ASP A 162 -1.51 18.60 28.63
N TYR A 163 -1.70 18.70 27.31
CA TYR A 163 -2.64 19.59 26.62
C TYR A 163 -2.56 21.06 27.05
N THR A 164 -1.42 21.48 27.60
CA THR A 164 -1.23 22.88 27.95
C THR A 164 -0.82 23.65 26.70
N PHE A 165 -1.28 24.90 26.62
CA PHE A 165 -0.87 25.77 25.53
C PHE A 165 0.64 26.05 25.57
N ASP A 166 1.24 26.08 26.77
CA ASP A 166 2.67 26.33 26.94
C ASP A 166 3.53 25.15 26.49
N THR A 167 3.13 23.90 26.78
CA THR A 167 3.84 22.74 26.25
C THR A 167 3.61 22.57 24.75
N LEU A 168 2.44 22.92 24.23
CA LEU A 168 2.26 23.02 22.78
C LEU A 168 3.20 24.06 22.16
N LYS A 169 3.32 25.25 22.77
CA LYS A 169 4.26 26.30 22.35
C LYS A 169 5.70 25.82 22.39
N ALA A 170 6.09 25.05 23.41
CA ALA A 170 7.44 24.51 23.53
C ALA A 170 7.73 23.39 22.53
N ASN A 171 6.77 22.49 22.31
CA ASN A 171 6.93 21.33 21.44
C ASN A 171 6.80 21.67 19.95
N LEU A 172 6.01 22.68 19.58
CA LEU A 172 5.78 23.01 18.17
C LEU A 172 7.09 23.35 17.42
N PRO A 173 8.00 24.21 17.93
CA PRO A 173 9.30 24.43 17.29
C PRO A 173 10.14 23.17 17.16
N ILE A 174 10.14 22.30 18.19
CA ILE A 174 10.89 21.03 18.18
C ILE A 174 10.34 20.09 17.11
N ALA A 175 9.00 19.96 17.04
CA ALA A 175 8.32 19.14 16.04
C ALA A 175 8.59 19.65 14.61
N LEU A 176 8.52 20.97 14.39
CA LEU A 176 8.83 21.57 13.10
C LEU A 176 10.30 21.36 12.70
N ALA A 177 11.23 21.50 13.65
CA ALA A 177 12.65 21.24 13.42
C ALA A 177 12.95 19.75 13.15
N SER A 178 12.12 18.83 13.66
CA SER A 178 12.29 17.39 13.44
C SER A 178 12.00 16.95 11.99
N VAL A 179 11.32 17.78 11.19
CA VAL A 179 10.96 17.45 9.81
C VAL A 179 12.21 17.53 8.92
N PRO A 180 12.64 16.42 8.26
CA PRO A 180 13.81 16.46 7.40
C PRO A 180 13.65 17.45 6.25
N ILE A 181 14.70 18.22 5.95
CA ILE A 181 14.69 19.21 4.83
C ILE A 181 14.29 18.59 3.49
N ARG A 182 14.62 17.31 3.29
CA ARG A 182 14.20 16.54 2.11
C ARG A 182 12.68 16.47 2.00
N SER A 183 11.97 16.22 3.10
CA SER A 183 10.51 16.18 3.11
C SER A 183 9.94 17.55 2.78
N ILE A 184 10.45 18.63 3.39
CA ILE A 184 10.02 20.01 3.13
C ILE A 184 10.15 20.33 1.64
N ARG A 185 11.31 20.06 1.03
CA ARG A 185 11.57 20.29 -0.40
C ARG A 185 10.65 19.47 -1.31
N LEU A 186 10.33 18.23 -0.94
CA LEU A 186 9.39 17.40 -1.71
C LEU A 186 7.99 18.04 -1.74
N TRP A 187 7.52 18.54 -0.61
CA TRP A 187 6.23 19.22 -0.51
C TRP A 187 6.22 20.58 -1.23
N GLU A 188 7.29 21.36 -1.09
CA GLU A 188 7.48 22.63 -1.81
C GLU A 188 7.42 22.43 -3.33
N HIS A 189 8.22 21.50 -3.86
CA HIS A 189 8.19 21.16 -5.28
C HIS A 189 6.82 20.65 -5.74
N TRP A 190 6.12 19.91 -4.87
CA TRP A 190 4.77 19.45 -5.18
C TRP A 190 3.79 20.63 -5.31
N MET A 191 3.88 21.61 -4.42
CA MET A 191 3.08 22.83 -4.48
C MET A 191 3.37 23.66 -5.73
N PHE A 192 4.64 23.84 -6.10
CA PHE A 192 5.00 24.56 -7.33
C PHE A 192 4.38 23.91 -8.57
N ARG A 193 4.42 22.58 -8.67
CA ARG A 193 3.83 21.83 -9.79
C ARG A 193 2.31 22.02 -9.87
N TRP A 194 1.62 22.06 -8.73
CA TRP A 194 0.18 22.36 -8.69
C TRP A 194 -0.11 23.79 -9.13
N MET A 195 0.66 24.77 -8.65
CA MET A 195 0.48 26.17 -9.06
C MET A 195 0.74 26.37 -10.55
N GLU A 196 1.79 25.74 -11.09
CA GLU A 196 2.09 25.76 -12.53
C GLU A 196 0.96 25.15 -13.35
N ALA A 197 0.46 23.98 -12.93
CA ALA A 197 -0.65 23.31 -13.59
C ALA A 197 -1.91 24.18 -13.66
N TYR A 198 -2.25 24.87 -12.57
CA TYR A 198 -3.37 25.80 -12.56
C TYR A 198 -3.10 27.07 -13.38
N ARG A 199 -1.88 27.61 -13.37
CA ARG A 199 -1.49 28.76 -14.22
C ARG A 199 -1.63 28.45 -15.71
N SER A 200 -1.43 27.20 -16.10
CA SER A 200 -1.67 26.73 -17.47
C SER A 200 -3.16 26.58 -17.83
N GLY A 201 -4.08 26.96 -16.93
CA GLY A 201 -5.52 26.92 -17.17
C GLY A 201 -6.14 25.52 -17.07
N LEU A 202 -5.43 24.56 -16.46
CA LEU A 202 -5.95 23.20 -16.31
C LEU A 202 -7.02 23.13 -15.23
N ASP A 203 -8.09 22.39 -15.51
CA ASP A 203 -9.04 21.98 -14.49
C ASP A 203 -8.39 21.03 -13.47
N THR A 204 -9.06 20.83 -12.33
CA THR A 204 -8.54 20.00 -11.22
C THR A 204 -8.13 18.59 -11.65
N ARG A 205 -8.84 17.99 -12.61
CA ARG A 205 -8.56 16.63 -13.07
C ARG A 205 -7.28 16.58 -13.90
N ASN A 206 -7.12 17.52 -14.83
CA ASN A 206 -5.96 17.60 -15.71
C ASN A 206 -4.72 18.10 -14.96
N ALA A 207 -4.89 19.03 -14.01
CA ALA A 207 -3.83 19.46 -13.11
C ALA A 207 -3.31 18.28 -12.27
N GLN A 208 -4.21 17.45 -11.71
CA GLN A 208 -3.82 16.26 -10.97
C GLN A 208 -3.03 15.27 -11.86
N LEU A 209 -3.44 15.08 -13.11
CA LEU A 209 -2.72 14.21 -14.05
C LEU A 209 -1.32 14.73 -14.33
N GLN A 210 -1.16 16.04 -14.55
CA GLN A 210 0.15 16.67 -14.81
C GLN A 210 1.07 16.59 -13.59
N VAL A 211 0.58 16.94 -12.41
CA VAL A 211 1.37 16.89 -11.17
C VAL A 211 1.81 15.45 -10.85
N LYS A 212 0.94 14.46 -11.10
CA LYS A 212 1.27 13.03 -10.91
C LYS A 212 2.41 12.55 -11.81
N GLN A 213 2.70 13.22 -12.93
CA GLN A 213 3.83 12.85 -13.80
C GLN A 213 5.18 12.96 -13.09
N PHE A 214 5.26 13.83 -12.07
CA PHE A 214 6.45 14.04 -11.28
C PHE A 214 6.44 13.33 -9.92
N SER A 215 5.34 12.64 -9.59
CA SER A 215 5.37 11.59 -8.57
C SER A 215 6.06 10.36 -9.17
N SER A 216 6.45 9.37 -8.36
CA SER A 216 6.91 8.09 -8.89
C SER A 216 5.90 7.59 -9.93
N ARG A 217 6.29 7.60 -11.22
CA ARG A 217 5.44 7.15 -12.32
C ARG A 217 5.03 5.71 -12.03
N HIS A 218 3.78 5.52 -11.61
CA HIS A 218 3.18 4.20 -11.58
C HIS A 218 2.89 3.81 -13.02
N TYR A 219 3.81 3.08 -13.63
CA TYR A 219 3.60 2.49 -14.94
C TYR A 219 2.46 1.47 -14.84
N LYS A 220 1.48 1.56 -15.74
CA LYS A 220 0.39 0.58 -15.83
C LYS A 220 0.89 -0.84 -16.13
N SER A 221 2.15 -0.98 -16.59
CA SER A 221 2.83 -2.23 -16.85
C SER A 221 4.29 -2.13 -16.42
N HIS A 222 4.75 -3.05 -15.59
CA HIS A 222 6.16 -3.19 -15.20
C HIS A 222 7.05 -3.72 -16.33
N ARG A 223 6.46 -4.16 -17.46
CA ARG A 223 7.17 -4.81 -18.58
C ARG A 223 7.08 -4.03 -19.91
N LYS A 224 6.37 -2.91 -19.96
CA LYS A 224 6.24 -2.13 -21.21
C LYS A 224 6.28 -0.63 -20.93
N VAL A 225 7.36 0.01 -21.38
CA VAL A 225 7.42 1.46 -21.54
C VAL A 225 6.54 1.80 -22.75
N PRO A 226 5.57 2.71 -22.66
CA PRO A 226 4.78 3.13 -23.82
C PRO A 226 5.70 3.62 -24.96
N GLU A 227 5.40 3.26 -26.21
CA GLU A 227 6.24 3.55 -27.38
C GLU A 227 6.65 5.03 -27.46
N GLY A 228 5.70 5.94 -27.21
CA GLY A 228 5.97 7.39 -27.23
C GLY A 228 6.86 7.90 -26.09
N LEU A 229 7.09 7.10 -25.05
CA LEU A 229 8.10 7.36 -24.02
C LEU A 229 9.42 6.63 -24.34
N ALA A 230 9.36 5.44 -24.95
CA ALA A 230 10.54 4.75 -25.44
C ALA A 230 11.32 5.62 -26.45
N SER A 231 10.61 6.27 -27.39
CA SER A 231 11.20 7.17 -28.37
C SER A 231 11.89 8.41 -27.80
N THR A 232 11.60 8.78 -26.54
CA THR A 232 12.30 9.88 -25.85
C THR A 232 13.67 9.48 -25.32
N PHE A 233 13.94 8.18 -25.16
CA PHE A 233 15.28 7.67 -24.84
C PHE A 233 16.16 7.57 -26.08
N ASP A 234 15.57 7.34 -27.25
CA ASP A 234 16.28 7.22 -28.53
C ASP A 234 16.72 8.58 -29.11
N SER A 235 16.21 9.69 -28.57
CA SER A 235 16.48 11.06 -29.03
C SER A 235 17.59 11.78 -28.25
N VAL A 236 18.26 11.08 -27.33
CA VAL A 236 19.46 11.56 -26.65
C VAL A 236 20.67 10.81 -27.19
N VAL A 237 21.09 11.17 -28.40
CA VAL A 237 22.43 10.91 -28.95
C VAL A 237 22.97 12.22 -29.51
#